data_AF-A0A656G397-F1
#
_entry.id   AF-A0A656G397-F1
#
_cell.length_a   1.000
_cell.length_b   1.000
_cell.length_c   1.000
_cell.angle_alpha   90.00
_cell.angle_beta   90.00
_cell.angle_gamma   90.00
#
_symmetry.space_group_name_H-M   'P 1'
#
loop_
_entity.id
_entity.type
_entity.pdbx_description
1 polymer ?
#
loop_
_entity_poly.entity_id
_entity_poly.type
_entity_poly.pdbx_seq_one_letter_code
_entity_poly.pdbx_strand_id
1 'polypeptide(L)' 'LRNLAVGLGNAPSTIPVIEALHARRDYPSELVREHVEWALQRHGVADAEG' A
#
# COMPACT_ATOMS: atom_id res chain seq x y z
N LEU A 1 3.90 -11.05 -4.11
CA LEU A 1 3.18 -9.76 -3.94
C LEU A 1 3.38 -9.13 -2.56
N ARG A 2 3.44 -9.90 -1.46
CA ARG A 2 3.85 -9.38 -0.15
C ARG A 2 5.15 -8.55 -0.21
N ASN A 3 6.23 -9.11 -0.78
CA ASN A 3 7.51 -8.41 -0.92
C ASN A 3 7.41 -7.15 -1.80
N LEU A 4 6.45 -7.12 -2.73
CA LEU A 4 6.21 -5.95 -3.58
C LEU A 4 5.56 -4.83 -2.77
N ALA A 5 4.53 -5.11 -1.98
CA ALA A 5 3.89 -4.11 -1.12
C ALA A 5 4.89 -3.53 -0.09
N VAL A 6 5.72 -4.39 0.52
CA VAL A 6 6.80 -3.95 1.42
C VAL A 6 7.83 -3.09 0.70
N GLY A 7 8.25 -3.47 -0.51
CA GLY A 7 9.17 -2.69 -1.32
C GLY A 7 8.61 -1.32 -1.68
N LEU A 8 7.33 -1.25 -2.07
CA LEU A 8 6.63 -0.01 -2.40
C LEU A 8 6.51 0.91 -1.19
N GLY A 9 6.13 0.40 -0.01
CA GLY A 9 6.06 1.22 1.22
C GLY A 9 7.40 1.83 1.64
N ASN A 10 8.52 1.23 1.25
CA ASN A 10 9.86 1.78 1.50
C ASN A 10 10.39 2.69 0.38
N ALA A 11 9.68 2.77 -0.75
CA ALA A 11 10.06 3.62 -1.87
C ALA A 11 9.74 5.11 -1.58
N PRO A 12 10.29 6.06 -2.35
CA PRO A 12 9.85 7.45 -2.31
C PRO A 12 8.36 7.57 -2.58
N SER A 13 7.68 8.41 -1.79
CA SER A 13 6.26 8.73 -2.01
C SER A 13 6.08 9.43 -3.35
N THR A 14 5.50 8.72 -4.31
CA THR A 14 5.17 9.25 -5.64
C THR A 14 3.77 8.78 -6.02
N ILE A 15 3.08 9.54 -6.88
CA ILE A 15 1.72 9.19 -7.35
C ILE A 15 1.66 7.75 -7.89
N PRO A 16 2.59 7.30 -8.76
CA PRO A 16 2.52 5.93 -9.29
C PRO A 16 2.69 4.83 -8.23
N VAL A 17 3.48 5.08 -7.18
CA VAL A 17 3.65 4.14 -6.07
C VAL A 17 2.36 4.02 -5.26
N ILE A 18 1.73 5.16 -4.96
CA ILE A 18 0.48 5.21 -4.19
C ILE A 18 -0.67 4.57 -4.98
N GLU A 19 -0.81 4.88 -6.28
CA GLU A 19 -1.81 4.24 -7.16
C GLU A 19 -1.59 2.74 -7.26
N ALA A 20 -0.34 2.28 -7.39
CA ALA A 20 -0.02 0.86 -7.41
C ALA A 20 -0.43 0.15 -6.11
N LEU A 21 -0.30 0.82 -4.96
CA LEU A 21 -0.76 0.28 -3.68
C LEU A 21 -2.30 0.25 -3.62
N HIS A 22 -2.99 1.34 -3.99
CA HIS A 22 -4.45 1.38 -4.02
C HIS A 22 -5.07 0.30 -4.92
N ALA A 23 -4.50 0.08 -6.11
CA ALA A 23 -4.95 -0.97 -7.04
C ALA A 23 -4.84 -2.40 -6.48
N ARG A 24 -4.15 -2.58 -5.33
CA ARG A 24 -3.91 -3.88 -4.68
C ARG A 24 -4.64 -4.03 -3.35
N ARG A 25 -5.50 -3.08 -2.96
CA ARG A 25 -6.30 -3.18 -1.71
C ARG A 25 -7.26 -4.36 -1.71
N ASP A 26 -7.80 -4.72 -2.88
CA ASP A 26 -8.73 -5.85 -3.04
C ASP A 26 -8.05 -7.18 -3.37
N TYR A 27 -6.73 -7.30 -3.15
CA TYR A 27 -6.01 -8.52 -3.49
C TYR A 27 -6.53 -9.71 -2.64
N PRO A 28 -6.74 -10.91 -3.21
CA PRO A 28 -7.42 -12.03 -2.53
C PRO A 28 -6.67 -12.58 -1.31
N SER A 29 -5.35 -12.32 -1.20
CA SER A 29 -4.57 -12.71 -0.04
C SER A 29 -4.67 -11.65 1.04
N GLU A 30 -5.26 -12.00 2.19
CA GLU A 30 -5.34 -11.15 3.37
C GLU A 30 -3.99 -10.58 3.79
N LEU A 31 -2.95 -11.42 3.85
CA LEU A 31 -1.59 -10.99 4.15
C LEU A 31 -1.09 -9.91 3.18
N VAL A 32 -1.44 -9.97 1.90
CA VAL A 32 -1.04 -8.93 0.94
C VAL A 32 -1.77 -7.62 1.23
N ARG A 33 -3.07 -7.68 1.57
CA ARG A 33 -3.86 -6.48 1.93
C ARG A 33 -3.30 -5.78 3.16
N GLU A 34 -2.94 -6.53 4.20
CA GLU A 34 -2.29 -5.98 5.40
C GLU A 34 -1.01 -5.20 5.06
N HIS A 35 -0.17 -5.74 4.16
CA HIS A 35 1.05 -5.05 3.74
C HIS A 35 0.78 -3.85 2.83
N VAL A 36 -0.30 -3.87 2.04
CA VAL A 36 -0.72 -2.73 1.22
C VAL A 36 -1.18 -1.58 2.11
N GLU A 37 -2.02 -1.85 3.12
CA GLU A 37 -2.48 -0.85 4.07
C GLU A 37 -1.33 -0.26 4.89
N TRP A 38 -0.39 -1.09 5.36
CA TRP A 38 0.84 -0.61 6.01
C TRP A 38 1.65 0.33 5.10
N ALA A 39 1.79 -0.01 3.81
CA ALA A 39 2.55 0.80 2.87
C ALA A 39 1.85 2.14 2.58
N LEU A 40 0.53 2.15 2.44
CA LEU A 40 -0.26 3.37 2.27
C LEU A 40 -0.12 4.31 3.48
N GLN A 41 -0.22 3.78 4.70
CA GLN A 41 0.01 4.54 5.94
C GLN A 41 1.41 5.15 5.99
N ARG A 42 2.43 4.41 5.55
CA ARG A 42 3.81 4.89 5.50
C ARG A 42 4.02 6.04 4.52
N HIS A 43 3.24 6.09 3.44
CA HIS A 43 3.21 7.23 2.53
C HIS A 43 2.36 8.40 3.03
N GLY A 44 1.77 8.30 4.23
CA GLY A 44 0.85 9.32 4.77
C GLY A 44 -0.52 9.32 4.09
N VAL A 45 -0.84 8.25 3.37
CA VAL A 45 -2.13 8.03 2.70
C VAL A 45 -2.94 7.10 3.60
N ALA A 46 -3.22 7.54 4.81
CA ALA A 46 -4.28 6.92 5.58
C ALA A 46 -5.59 7.48 5.04
N ASP A 47 -6.54 6.62 4.66
CA ASP A 47 -7.92 7.07 4.54
C ASP A 47 -8.26 7.73 5.88
N ALA A 48 -8.53 9.03 5.85
CA ALA A 48 -9.08 9.72 6.99
C ALA A 48 -10.45 9.09 7.21
N GLU A 49 -10.54 8.12 8.12
CA GLU A 49 -11.82 7.80 8.74
C GLU A 49 -12.19 9.02 9.61
N GLY A 50 -12.89 9.95 8.97
CA GLY A 50 -13.45 11.18 9.52
C GLY A 50 -14.60 11.66 8.63
#